data_AF-V7DBV0-F1
#
_entry.id   AF-V7DBV0-F1
#
_cell.length_a   1.000
_cell.length_b   1.000
_cell.length_c   1.000
_cell.angle_alpha   90.00
_cell.angle_beta   90.00
_cell.angle_gamma   90.00
#
_symmetry.space_group_name_H-M   'P 1'
#
loop_
_entity.id
_entity.type
_entity.pdbx_description
1 polymer ?
#
loop_
_entity_poly.entity_id
_entity_poly.type
_entity_poly.pdbx_seq_one_letter_code
_entity_poly.pdbx_strand_id
1 'polypeptide(L)'
;MPSERFINNLLELVSTPFREQGSQKLVDVAVAVWYGNIVLLQGFSEVAKAPNVDDLSKKKALYILDTLRRYPCVSAARKQAAKQIILENTVLKVCSGDPLAEVRVKEFLLDGLAFEWGLSEDVGALMKDVLPYQTRHYAATQNTITGFNDDST
;
A
#
# COMPACT_ATOMS: atom_id res chain seq x y z
N MET A 1 16.53 6.10 7.96
CA MET A 1 16.33 4.69 7.58
C MET A 1 14.99 4.22 8.13
N PRO A 2 14.19 3.47 7.36
CA PRO A 2 13.00 2.79 7.88
C PRO A 2 13.37 1.86 9.03
N SER A 3 12.43 1.57 9.92
CA SER A 3 12.68 0.59 10.96
C SER A 3 12.67 -0.83 10.38
N GLU A 4 13.59 -1.68 10.83
CA GLU A 4 13.65 -3.09 10.45
C GLU A 4 12.31 -3.80 10.72
N ARG A 5 11.65 -3.46 11.83
CA ARG A 5 10.31 -3.95 12.16
C ARG A 5 9.28 -3.63 11.08
N PHE A 6 9.30 -2.42 10.51
CA PHE A 6 8.36 -2.04 9.45
C PHE A 6 8.62 -2.84 8.17
N ILE A 7 9.89 -2.98 7.78
CA ILE A 7 10.28 -3.74 6.59
C ILE A 7 9.89 -5.21 6.74
N ASN A 8 10.16 -5.83 7.90
CA ASN A 8 9.78 -7.22 8.15
C ASN A 8 8.26 -7.43 8.11
N ASN A 9 7.48 -6.52 8.72
CA ASN A 9 6.02 -6.56 8.65
C ASN A 9 5.52 -6.45 7.20
N LEU A 10 6.11 -5.55 6.40
CA LEU A 10 5.77 -5.40 4.99
C LEU A 10 6.14 -6.65 4.18
N LEU A 11 7.33 -7.22 4.39
CA LEU A 11 7.79 -8.44 3.73
C LEU A 11 6.86 -9.62 4.02
N GLU A 12 6.51 -9.85 5.28
CA GLU A 12 5.56 -10.90 5.67
C GLU A 12 4.18 -10.70 5.01
N LEU A 13 3.71 -9.44 4.96
CA LEU A 13 2.44 -9.07 4.32
C LEU A 13 2.44 -9.34 2.81
N VAL A 14 3.56 -9.15 2.10
CA VAL A 14 3.60 -9.33 0.64
C VAL A 14 3.97 -10.75 0.22
N SER A 15 4.66 -11.49 1.09
CA SER A 15 5.11 -12.87 0.81
C SER A 15 4.00 -13.92 0.96
N THR A 16 2.87 -13.57 1.57
CA THR A 16 1.75 -14.49 1.81
C THR A 16 0.52 -14.05 0.96
N PRO A 17 -0.34 -14.96 0.48
CA PRO A 17 -1.60 -14.57 -0.17
C PRO A 17 -2.47 -13.71 0.76
N PHE A 18 -3.04 -12.60 0.26
CA PHE A 18 -3.82 -11.66 1.08
C PHE A 18 -5.04 -12.32 1.73
N ARG A 19 -5.65 -13.28 1.04
CA ARG A 19 -6.82 -14.02 1.55
C ARG A 19 -6.50 -14.95 2.72
N GLU A 20 -5.24 -15.34 2.88
CA GLU A 20 -4.79 -16.24 3.94
C GLU A 20 -4.24 -15.47 5.15
N GLN A 21 -4.19 -14.14 5.06
CA GLN A 21 -3.65 -13.29 6.10
C GLN A 21 -4.74 -12.67 6.96
N GLY A 22 -4.43 -12.49 8.25
CA GLY A 22 -5.17 -11.58 9.11
C GLY A 22 -4.94 -10.13 8.68
N SER A 23 -5.95 -9.28 8.86
CA SER A 23 -5.90 -7.87 8.49
C SER A 23 -4.93 -7.03 9.33
N GLN A 24 -4.49 -7.53 10.49
CA GLN A 24 -3.64 -6.77 11.42
C GLN A 24 -2.35 -6.24 10.78
N LYS A 25 -1.67 -7.04 9.93
CA LYS A 25 -0.45 -6.58 9.26
C LYS A 25 -0.73 -5.44 8.28
N LEU A 26 -1.84 -5.54 7.55
CA LEU A 26 -2.26 -4.48 6.64
C LEU A 26 -2.67 -3.22 7.42
N VAL A 27 -3.32 -3.35 8.58
CA VAL A 27 -3.62 -2.24 9.50
C VAL A 27 -2.33 -1.55 9.95
N ASP A 28 -1.35 -2.32 10.44
CA ASP A 28 -0.06 -1.77 10.90
C ASP A 28 0.66 -1.00 9.77
N VAL A 29 0.69 -1.58 8.56
CA VAL A 29 1.28 -0.93 7.38
C VAL A 29 0.48 0.32 6.99
N ALA A 30 -0.85 0.27 6.99
CA ALA A 30 -1.69 1.41 6.66
C ALA A 30 -1.51 2.58 7.62
N VAL A 31 -1.53 2.32 8.93
CA VAL A 31 -1.28 3.34 9.96
C VAL A 31 0.12 3.93 9.81
N ALA A 32 1.13 3.11 9.51
CA ALA A 32 2.49 3.61 9.25
C ALA A 32 2.56 4.52 8.01
N VAL A 33 1.89 4.15 6.92
CA VAL A 33 1.81 4.96 5.69
C VAL A 33 1.09 6.29 5.95
N TRP A 34 -0.05 6.24 6.62
CA TRP A 34 -0.90 7.41 6.85
C TRP A 34 -0.35 8.38 7.90
N TYR A 35 0.19 7.86 8.99
CA TYR A 35 0.51 8.64 10.19
C TYR A 35 1.93 8.43 10.74
N GLY A 36 2.56 7.27 10.51
CA GLY A 36 3.91 6.97 10.99
C GLY A 36 5.01 7.86 10.40
N ASN A 37 6.24 7.86 10.90
CA ASN A 37 7.29 8.75 10.34
C ASN A 37 7.42 8.61 8.80
N ILE A 38 7.48 9.73 8.05
CA ILE A 38 7.55 9.72 6.58
C ILE A 38 8.72 8.89 6.02
N VAL A 39 9.81 8.77 6.79
CA VAL A 39 10.97 7.93 6.45
C VAL A 39 10.60 6.46 6.30
N LEU A 40 9.53 5.98 6.96
CA LEU A 40 9.06 4.60 6.84
C LEU A 40 8.64 4.25 5.41
N LEU A 41 8.19 5.24 4.61
CA LEU A 41 7.84 5.02 3.22
C LEU A 41 9.02 4.48 2.39
N GLN A 42 10.26 4.79 2.79
CA GLN A 42 11.45 4.25 2.11
C GLN A 42 11.55 2.72 2.23
N GLY A 43 10.89 2.10 3.21
CA GLY A 43 10.82 0.64 3.32
C GLY A 43 10.16 -0.03 2.11
N PHE A 44 9.22 0.65 1.45
CA PHE A 44 8.66 0.16 0.17
C PHE A 44 9.69 0.18 -0.96
N SER A 45 10.54 1.21 -1.01
CA SER A 45 11.64 1.31 -1.98
C SER A 45 12.69 0.23 -1.73
N GLU A 46 13.00 -0.04 -0.47
CA GLU A 46 13.93 -1.10 -0.05
C GLU A 46 13.40 -2.49 -0.45
N VAL A 47 12.13 -2.80 -0.15
CA VAL A 47 11.50 -4.06 -0.57
C VAL A 47 11.47 -4.18 -2.11
N ALA A 48 11.12 -3.11 -2.82
CA ALA A 48 11.08 -3.11 -4.28
C ALA A 48 12.44 -3.35 -4.94
N LYS A 49 13.54 -2.91 -4.31
CA LYS A 49 14.91 -3.04 -4.82
C LYS A 49 15.65 -4.27 -4.27
N ALA A 50 15.07 -4.98 -3.30
CA ALA A 50 15.71 -6.11 -2.66
C ALA A 50 15.92 -7.28 -3.67
N PRO A 51 17.16 -7.79 -3.84
CA PRO A 51 17.45 -8.85 -4.81
C PRO A 51 16.85 -10.20 -4.43
N ASN A 52 16.62 -10.44 -3.14
CA ASN A 52 16.08 -11.68 -2.58
C ASN A 52 14.54 -11.69 -2.44
N VAL A 53 13.86 -10.63 -2.88
CA VAL A 53 12.39 -10.55 -2.89
C VAL A 53 11.91 -10.82 -4.31
N ASP A 54 10.95 -11.72 -4.47
CA ASP A 54 10.37 -12.05 -5.77
C ASP A 54 9.53 -10.91 -6.34
N ASP A 55 9.34 -10.90 -7.66
CA ASP A 55 8.64 -9.82 -8.36
C ASP A 55 7.16 -9.68 -7.95
N LEU A 56 6.50 -10.78 -7.58
CA LEU A 56 5.12 -10.74 -7.12
C LEU A 56 5.03 -9.99 -5.78
N SER A 57 5.91 -10.31 -4.83
CA SER A 57 6.02 -9.60 -3.55
C SER A 57 6.36 -8.11 -3.72
N LYS A 58 7.25 -7.76 -4.65
CA LYS A 58 7.57 -6.36 -4.98
C LYS A 58 6.36 -5.62 -5.53
N LYS A 59 5.63 -6.22 -6.48
CA LYS A 59 4.40 -5.65 -7.05
C LYS A 59 3.33 -5.45 -5.98
N LYS A 60 3.13 -6.43 -5.09
CA LYS A 60 2.21 -6.33 -3.94
C LYS A 60 2.56 -5.16 -3.03
N ALA A 61 3.83 -4.96 -2.71
CA ALA A 61 4.26 -3.84 -1.87
C ALA A 61 3.89 -2.48 -2.50
N LEU A 62 4.17 -2.32 -3.79
CA LEU A 62 3.88 -1.07 -4.51
C LEU A 62 2.39 -0.86 -4.75
N TYR A 63 1.63 -1.93 -4.99
CA TYR A 63 0.17 -1.91 -5.03
C TYR A 63 -0.43 -1.41 -3.71
N ILE A 64 0.04 -1.93 -2.57
CA ILE A 64 -0.40 -1.48 -1.23
C ILE A 64 -0.11 0.00 -1.05
N LEU A 65 1.10 0.47 -1.39
CA LEU A 65 1.46 1.89 -1.29
C LEU A 65 0.60 2.78 -2.20
N ASP A 66 0.37 2.36 -3.43
CA ASP A 66 -0.44 3.10 -4.41
C ASP A 66 -1.92 3.15 -4.01
N THR A 67 -2.42 2.10 -3.35
CA THR A 67 -3.76 2.07 -2.77
C THR A 67 -3.85 3.03 -1.59
N LEU A 68 -2.96 2.89 -0.60
CA LEU A 68 -3.04 3.62 0.67
C LEU A 68 -2.78 5.13 0.51
N ARG A 69 -1.92 5.56 -0.43
CA ARG A 69 -1.66 6.99 -0.66
C ARG A 69 -2.88 7.77 -1.16
N ARG A 70 -3.90 7.08 -1.71
CA ARG A 70 -5.09 7.71 -2.31
C ARG A 70 -6.10 8.16 -1.25
N TYR A 71 -5.92 7.78 0.01
CA TYR A 71 -6.85 8.12 1.08
C TYR A 71 -6.77 9.60 1.47
N PRO A 72 -7.91 10.23 1.83
CA PRO A 72 -7.95 11.64 2.21
C PRO A 72 -7.10 11.98 3.44
N CYS A 73 -6.95 11.05 4.38
CA CYS A 73 -6.16 11.26 5.59
C CYS A 73 -4.65 11.43 5.34
N VAL A 74 -4.16 11.09 4.15
CA VAL A 74 -2.74 11.20 3.83
C VAL A 74 -2.39 12.63 3.46
N SER A 75 -1.40 13.21 4.14
CA SER A 75 -0.92 14.56 3.85
C SER A 75 -0.27 14.67 2.47
N ALA A 76 -0.25 15.88 1.91
CA ALA A 76 0.33 16.16 0.60
C ALA A 76 1.79 15.70 0.48
N ALA A 77 2.60 15.95 1.52
CA ALA A 77 4.00 15.53 1.56
C ALA A 77 4.16 14.00 1.45
N ARG A 78 3.31 13.24 2.14
CA ARG A 78 3.31 11.77 2.07
C ARG A 78 2.81 11.26 0.72
N LYS A 79 1.74 11.88 0.19
CA LYS A 79 1.22 11.56 -1.16
C LYS A 79 2.32 11.72 -2.21
N GLN A 80 3.09 12.82 -2.12
CA GLN A 80 4.20 13.09 -3.02
C GLN A 80 5.35 12.09 -2.84
N ALA A 81 5.75 11.79 -1.59
CA ALA A 81 6.80 10.81 -1.31
C ALA A 81 6.41 9.39 -1.82
N ALA A 82 5.19 8.95 -1.55
CA ALA A 82 4.67 7.68 -2.04
C ALA A 82 4.62 7.64 -3.56
N LYS A 83 4.14 8.72 -4.20
CA LYS A 83 4.12 8.85 -5.66
C LYS A 83 5.52 8.74 -6.27
N GLN A 84 6.52 9.38 -5.65
CA GLN A 84 7.90 9.32 -6.12
C GLN A 84 8.44 7.88 -6.09
N ILE A 85 8.20 7.15 -5.00
CA ILE A 85 8.59 5.73 -4.89
C ILE A 85 7.93 4.90 -5.98
N ILE A 86 6.63 5.11 -6.26
CA ILE A 86 5.92 4.40 -7.33
C ILE A 86 6.52 4.71 -8.70
N LEU A 87 6.81 5.99 -9.00
CA LEU A 87 7.37 6.42 -10.27
C LEU A 87 8.74 5.80 -10.55
N GLU A 88 9.59 5.69 -9.52
CA GLU A 88 10.91 5.04 -9.61
C GLU A 88 10.83 3.54 -9.90
N ASN A 89 9.68 2.91 -9.69
CA ASN A 89 9.48 1.47 -9.81
C ASN A 89 8.44 1.09 -10.87
N THR A 90 8.14 1.98 -11.81
CA THR A 90 7.16 1.75 -12.89
C THR A 90 7.50 0.57 -13.80
N VAL A 91 8.79 0.20 -13.87
CA VAL A 91 9.25 -1.02 -14.58
C VAL A 91 8.62 -2.30 -14.05
N LEU A 92 8.16 -2.32 -12.78
CA LEU A 92 7.44 -3.45 -12.20
C LEU A 92 5.96 -3.46 -12.56
N LYS A 93 5.40 -2.36 -13.06
CA LYS A 93 3.99 -2.21 -13.44
C LYS A 93 3.68 -2.79 -14.83
N VAL A 94 4.36 -3.88 -15.19
CA VAL A 94 4.07 -4.64 -16.41
C VAL A 94 2.91 -5.57 -16.12
N CYS A 95 1.74 -5.23 -16.68
CA CYS A 95 0.62 -6.16 -16.82
C CYS A 95 1.07 -7.31 -17.72
N SER A 96 1.49 -8.43 -17.12
CA SER A 96 1.42 -9.71 -17.84
C SER A 96 -0.06 -9.94 -18.12
N GLY A 97 -0.45 -10.01 -19.39
CA GLY A 97 -1.83 -10.20 -19.83
C GLY A 97 -2.39 -11.55 -19.40
N ASP A 98 -2.65 -11.70 -18.09
CA ASP A 98 -3.31 -12.84 -17.49
C ASP A 98 -4.81 -12.74 -17.80
N PRO A 99 -5.34 -13.60 -18.69
CA PRO A 99 -6.73 -13.53 -19.09
C PRO A 99 -7.69 -13.77 -17.90
N LEU A 100 -7.26 -14.53 -16.89
CA LEU A 100 -8.07 -14.77 -15.69
C LEU A 100 -8.17 -13.51 -14.84
N ALA A 101 -7.07 -12.75 -14.71
CA ALA A 101 -7.08 -11.48 -14.01
C ALA A 101 -7.98 -10.45 -14.73
N GLU A 102 -7.93 -10.41 -16.08
CA GLU A 102 -8.84 -9.57 -16.88
C GLU A 102 -10.32 -9.89 -16.66
N VAL A 103 -10.67 -11.18 -16.62
CA VAL A 103 -12.04 -11.63 -16.33
C VAL A 103 -12.45 -11.21 -14.92
N ARG A 104 -11.59 -11.44 -13.93
CA ARG A 104 -11.88 -11.06 -12.53
C ARG A 104 -12.11 -9.57 -12.35
N VAL A 105 -11.35 -8.71 -13.04
CA VAL A 105 -11.60 -7.26 -13.01
C VAL A 105 -12.97 -6.92 -13.61
N LYS A 106 -13.31 -7.51 -14.77
CA LYS A 106 -14.61 -7.29 -15.43
C LYS A 106 -15.79 -7.74 -14.58
N GLU A 107 -15.60 -8.78 -13.76
CA GLU A 107 -16.59 -9.31 -12.83
C GLU A 107 -16.57 -8.63 -11.45
N PHE A 108 -15.77 -7.59 -11.26
CA PHE A 108 -15.60 -6.88 -9.97
C PHE A 108 -15.10 -7.79 -8.82
N LEU A 109 -14.38 -8.85 -9.17
CA LEU A 109 -13.75 -9.79 -8.23
C LEU A 109 -12.27 -9.48 -7.95
N LEU A 110 -11.71 -8.52 -8.68
CA LEU A 110 -10.35 -8.01 -8.51
C LEU A 110 -10.34 -6.49 -8.66
N ASP A 111 -9.69 -5.81 -7.72
CA ASP A 111 -9.45 -4.38 -7.79
C ASP A 111 -8.66 -3.99 -9.05
N GLY A 112 -9.13 -2.97 -9.77
CA GLY A 112 -8.52 -2.54 -11.02
C GLY A 112 -7.07 -2.08 -10.85
N LEU A 113 -6.71 -1.49 -9.71
CA LEU A 113 -5.33 -1.09 -9.44
C LEU A 113 -4.44 -2.30 -9.18
N ALA A 114 -4.94 -3.33 -8.50
CA ALA A 114 -4.22 -4.60 -8.35
C ALA A 114 -3.89 -5.20 -9.73
N PHE A 115 -4.87 -5.21 -10.64
CA PHE A 115 -4.67 -5.64 -12.02
C PHE A 115 -3.64 -4.79 -12.77
N GLU A 116 -3.70 -3.46 -12.65
CA GLU A 116 -2.69 -2.57 -13.26
C GLU A 116 -1.25 -2.88 -12.78
N TRP A 117 -1.09 -3.36 -11.55
CA TRP A 117 0.19 -3.84 -11.01
C TRP A 117 0.54 -5.27 -11.44
N GLY A 118 -0.28 -5.92 -12.26
CA GLY A 118 -0.11 -7.29 -12.73
C GLY A 118 -0.38 -8.33 -11.63
N LEU A 119 -1.27 -8.03 -10.68
CA LEU A 119 -1.68 -8.95 -9.61
C LEU A 119 -2.97 -9.67 -9.99
N SER A 120 -3.16 -10.87 -9.44
CA SER A 120 -4.39 -11.67 -9.56
C SER A 120 -5.19 -11.75 -8.26
N GLU A 121 -4.75 -11.02 -7.24
CA GLU A 121 -5.37 -10.85 -5.92
C GLU A 121 -5.25 -9.40 -5.45
N ASP A 122 -6.10 -9.00 -4.51
CA ASP A 122 -6.14 -7.65 -3.94
C ASP A 122 -6.35 -7.69 -2.41
N VAL A 123 -6.28 -6.52 -1.78
CA VAL A 123 -6.52 -6.36 -0.34
C VAL A 123 -7.98 -6.02 -0.01
N GLY A 124 -8.91 -6.05 -0.97
CA GLY A 124 -10.28 -5.54 -0.82
C GLY A 124 -11.02 -6.15 0.37
N ALA A 125 -10.90 -7.47 0.56
CA ALA A 125 -11.51 -8.17 1.69
C ALA A 125 -10.93 -7.79 3.07
N LEU A 126 -9.66 -7.38 3.10
CA LEU A 126 -8.96 -6.94 4.32
C LEU A 126 -9.23 -5.47 4.65
N MET A 127 -9.56 -4.64 3.64
CA MET A 127 -9.72 -3.21 3.81
C MET A 127 -10.83 -2.82 4.80
N LYS A 128 -11.85 -3.67 5.00
CA LYS A 128 -12.90 -3.42 6.00
C LYS A 128 -12.34 -3.14 7.41
N ASP A 129 -11.23 -3.78 7.77
CA ASP A 129 -10.61 -3.62 9.08
C ASP A 129 -9.61 -2.44 9.11
N VAL A 130 -9.21 -1.94 7.93
CA VAL A 130 -8.29 -0.82 7.74
C VAL A 130 -9.03 0.52 7.71
N LEU A 131 -10.23 0.56 7.12
CA LEU A 131 -11.05 1.77 6.95
C LEU A 131 -11.41 2.54 8.24
N PRO A 132 -11.54 1.92 9.43
CA PRO A 132 -11.74 2.68 10.67
C PRO A 132 -10.60 3.66 10.97
N TYR A 133 -9.38 3.36 10.49
CA TYR A 133 -8.18 4.12 10.79
C TYR A 133 -7.97 5.34 9.89
N GLN A 134 -8.67 5.49 8.75
CA GLN A 134 -8.51 6.67 7.89
C GLN A 134 -9.37 7.87 8.32
N THR A 135 -10.25 7.72 9.32
CA THR A 135 -11.21 8.76 9.68
C THR A 135 -10.56 10.01 10.25
N ARG A 136 -11.23 11.16 10.13
CA ARG A 136 -10.79 12.42 10.78
C ARG A 136 -10.69 12.28 12.30
N HIS A 137 -11.57 11.49 12.90
CA HIS A 137 -11.55 11.21 14.34
C HIS A 137 -10.27 10.47 14.74
N TYR A 138 -9.94 9.38 14.05
CA TYR A 138 -8.70 8.65 14.32
C TYR A 138 -7.46 9.51 14.04
N ALA A 139 -7.44 10.22 12.91
CA ALA A 139 -6.36 11.14 12.54
C ALA A 139 -6.05 12.17 13.65
N ALA A 140 -7.09 12.72 14.30
CA ALA A 140 -6.91 13.66 15.40
C ALA A 140 -6.20 13.05 16.62
N THR A 141 -6.30 11.72 16.83
CA THR A 141 -5.58 11.05 17.93
C THR A 141 -4.11 10.78 17.60
N GLN A 142 -3.69 10.92 16.35
CA GLN A 142 -2.32 10.61 15.92
C GLN A 142 -1.34 11.77 16.14
N ASN A 143 -1.81 12.98 16.45
CA ASN A 143 -0.96 14.17 16.65
C ASN A 143 0.01 14.43 15.48
N THR A 144 -0.41 14.18 14.23
CA THR A 144 0.38 14.42 13.02
C THR A 144 -0.36 15.28 12.00
N ILE A 145 0.38 15.86 11.05
CA ILE A 145 -0.23 16.53 9.90
C ILE A 145 -0.83 15.48 8.98
N THR A 146 -2.12 15.62 8.70
CA THR A 146 -2.91 14.70 7.87
C THR A 146 -3.53 15.47 6.71
N GLY A 147 -3.99 14.76 5.68
CA GLY A 147 -4.62 15.41 4.53
C GLY A 147 -5.90 16.16 4.86
N PHE A 148 -6.54 15.90 6.01
CA PHE A 148 -7.67 16.71 6.50
C PHE A 148 -7.28 18.11 6.97
N ASN A 149 -5.99 18.34 7.25
CA ASN A 149 -5.48 19.65 7.64
C ASN A 149 -5.05 20.48 6.42
N ASP A 150 -4.74 19.81 5.30
CA ASP A 150 -4.23 20.45 4.09
C ASP A 150 -5.32 21.24 3.33
N ASP A 151 -6.59 20.88 3.49
CA ASP A 151 -7.75 21.54 2.83
C ASP A 151 -8.17 22.88 3.49
N SER A 152 -7.40 23.39 4.45
CA SER A 152 -7.73 24.60 5.23
C SER A 152 -6.90 25.85 4.89
N THR A 153 -6.18 25.85 3.76
CA THR A 153 -5.37 26.99 3.30
C THR A 153 -5.57 27.30 1.83
#